data_AF-A0A1C5E9W9-F1
#
_entry.id   AF-A0A1C5E9W9-F1
#
_cell.length_a   1.000
_cell.length_b   1.000
_cell.length_c   1.000
_cell.angle_alpha   90.00
_cell.angle_beta   90.00
_cell.angle_gamma   90.00
#
_symmetry.space_group_name_H-M   'P 1'
#
loop_
_entity.id
_entity.type
_entity.pdbx_description
1 polymer ?
#
loop_
_entity_poly.entity_id
_entity_poly.type
_entity_poly.pdbx_seq_one_letter_code
_entity_poly.pdbx_strand_id
1 'polypeptide(L)'
;MTATIETKGCLDVTARRDSLLTLVREGSRRPVTTKRAQDLYSVTPWSGIGRNAARRDLRDLARRGQLLGVTVDGQRAYLLTPKVVWRHPGGRIRPELALLQAIANEGGEWTPGRAKVVMRRALGTNVYRSVAQRHLDNLHRDGLVELHSERPGHCYYTSLIEGGAA
;
A
#
# COMPACT_ATOMS: atom_id res chain seq x y z
N MET A 1 -54.00 6.35 4.54
CA MET A 1 -53.08 7.47 4.84
C MET A 1 -51.69 7.06 4.38
N THR A 2 -51.33 7.40 3.14
CA THR A 2 -50.03 7.12 2.53
C THR A 2 -49.05 8.23 2.88
N ALA A 3 -48.07 7.92 3.73
CA ALA A 3 -47.01 8.85 4.09
C ALA A 3 -46.06 9.02 2.89
N THR A 4 -46.22 10.15 2.19
CA THR A 4 -45.26 10.64 1.21
C THR A 4 -44.04 11.13 1.98
N ILE A 5 -43.02 10.27 2.13
CA ILE A 5 -41.75 10.68 2.71
C ILE A 5 -41.03 11.55 1.67
N GLU A 6 -41.10 12.86 1.86
CA GLU A 6 -40.28 13.84 1.15
C GLU A 6 -38.80 13.66 1.53
N THR A 7 -38.11 12.72 0.89
CA THR A 7 -36.63 12.63 0.90
C THR A 7 -36.03 13.68 -0.04
N LYS A 8 -36.31 14.96 0.23
CA LYS A 8 -35.81 16.09 -0.56
C LYS A 8 -34.73 16.81 0.24
N GLY A 9 -33.45 16.53 -0.05
CA GLY A 9 -32.38 17.51 0.20
C GLY A 9 -31.02 16.98 0.67
N CYS A 10 -30.95 15.83 1.34
CA CYS A 10 -29.67 15.25 1.81
C CYS A 10 -29.38 13.92 1.11
N LEU A 11 -29.35 13.94 -0.23
CA LEU A 11 -28.73 12.87 -0.99
C LEU A 11 -27.27 12.80 -0.54
N ASP A 12 -26.93 11.73 0.18
CA ASP A 12 -25.65 11.55 0.85
C ASP A 12 -24.49 11.89 -0.10
N VAL A 13 -23.88 13.05 0.15
CA VAL A 13 -22.80 13.59 -0.65
C VAL A 13 -21.57 12.67 -0.59
N THR A 14 -21.44 11.90 0.49
CA THR A 14 -20.40 10.88 0.65
C THR A 14 -20.67 9.71 -0.28
N ALA A 15 -21.86 9.09 -0.21
CA ALA A 15 -22.26 8.03 -1.14
C ALA A 15 -22.14 8.45 -2.62
N ARG A 16 -22.49 9.70 -2.94
CA ARG A 16 -22.32 10.24 -4.30
C ARG A 16 -20.86 10.25 -4.74
N ARG A 17 -19.96 10.75 -3.88
CA ARG A 17 -18.52 10.81 -4.17
C ARG A 17 -17.90 9.43 -4.26
N ASP A 18 -18.34 8.49 -3.42
CA ASP A 18 -17.87 7.11 -3.43
C ASP A 18 -18.33 6.41 -4.70
N SER A 19 -19.56 6.63 -5.15
CA SER A 19 -20.04 6.13 -6.43
C SER A 19 -19.23 6.68 -7.62
N LEU A 20 -18.95 7.98 -7.64
CA LEU A 20 -18.07 8.56 -8.66
C LEU A 20 -16.68 7.92 -8.63
N LEU A 21 -16.10 7.73 -7.44
CA LEU A 21 -14.79 7.10 -7.30
C LEU A 21 -14.79 5.66 -7.81
N THR A 22 -15.84 4.88 -7.52
CA THR A 22 -16.04 3.51 -8.03
C THR A 22 -16.10 3.50 -9.55
N LEU A 23 -16.92 4.36 -10.16
CA LEU A 23 -17.03 4.48 -11.61
C LEU A 23 -15.71 4.88 -12.27
N VAL A 24 -14.95 5.77 -11.64
CA VAL A 24 -13.62 6.17 -12.12
C VAL A 24 -12.62 5.01 -12.00
N ARG A 25 -12.73 4.14 -10.98
CA ARG A 25 -11.90 2.94 -10.80
C ARG A 25 -12.21 1.83 -11.79
N GLU A 26 -13.48 1.62 -12.10
CA GLU A 26 -13.94 0.61 -13.07
C GLU A 26 -13.68 1.05 -14.52
N GLY A 27 -13.67 2.36 -14.77
CA GLY A 27 -13.38 2.92 -16.07
C GLY A 27 -11.93 2.73 -16.52
N SER A 28 -11.70 3.02 -17.82
CA SER A 28 -10.36 3.15 -18.39
C SER A 28 -9.48 4.10 -17.56
N ARG A 29 -8.16 3.83 -17.43
CA ARG A 29 -7.15 4.69 -16.77
C ARG A 29 -6.95 6.09 -17.39
N ARG A 30 -7.93 6.58 -18.14
CA ARG A 30 -7.91 7.87 -18.82
C ARG A 30 -8.22 8.99 -17.82
N PRO A 31 -7.63 10.18 -18.01
CA PRO A 31 -7.98 11.36 -17.23
C PRO A 31 -9.47 11.67 -17.27
N VAL A 32 -10.04 11.99 -16.11
CA VAL A 32 -11.44 12.34 -15.92
C VAL A 32 -11.57 13.85 -15.88
N THR A 33 -12.19 14.41 -16.92
CA THR A 33 -12.54 15.83 -16.97
C THR A 33 -13.84 16.06 -16.21
N THR A 34 -14.18 17.34 -15.94
CA THR A 34 -15.48 17.67 -15.34
C THR A 34 -16.67 17.20 -16.20
N LYS A 35 -16.54 17.30 -17.53
CA LYS A 35 -17.59 16.83 -18.47
C LYS A 35 -17.77 15.31 -18.32
N ARG A 36 -16.67 14.56 -18.37
CA ARG A 36 -16.72 13.11 -18.19
C ARG A 36 -17.26 12.69 -16.82
N ALA A 37 -16.92 13.40 -15.75
CA ALA A 37 -17.50 13.13 -14.44
C ALA A 37 -19.02 13.33 -14.42
N GLN A 38 -19.53 14.34 -15.12
CA GLN A 38 -20.97 14.56 -15.29
C GLN A 38 -21.61 13.42 -16.11
N ASP A 39 -20.96 12.98 -17.19
CA ASP A 39 -21.43 11.85 -17.99
C ASP A 39 -21.46 10.56 -17.16
N LEU A 40 -20.48 10.32 -16.29
CA LEU A 40 -20.47 9.17 -15.38
C LEU A 40 -21.64 9.19 -14.39
N TYR A 41 -22.08 10.36 -13.94
CA TYR A 41 -23.26 10.44 -13.06
C TYR A 41 -24.56 10.11 -13.77
N SER A 42 -24.64 10.22 -15.11
CA SER A 42 -25.87 9.95 -15.86
C SER A 42 -26.39 8.52 -15.68
N VAL A 43 -25.52 7.56 -15.36
CA VAL A 43 -25.86 6.15 -15.11
C VAL A 43 -26.11 5.85 -13.62
N THR A 44 -26.15 6.86 -12.76
CA THR A 44 -26.32 6.71 -11.31
C THR A 44 -27.62 7.37 -10.84
N PRO A 45 -28.05 7.10 -9.59
CA PRO A 45 -29.15 7.84 -8.97
C PRO A 45 -28.93 9.37 -8.87
N TRP A 46 -27.71 9.86 -9.13
CA TRP A 46 -27.36 11.27 -9.15
C TRP A 46 -27.25 11.85 -10.57
N SER A 47 -27.96 11.28 -11.56
CA SER A 47 -27.96 11.73 -12.96
C SER A 47 -28.32 13.21 -13.14
N GLY A 48 -29.11 13.78 -12.23
CA GLY A 48 -29.51 15.20 -12.26
C GLY A 48 -28.46 16.20 -11.77
N ILE A 49 -27.25 15.78 -11.40
CA ILE A 49 -26.29 16.75 -10.83
C ILE A 49 -25.69 17.69 -11.88
N GLY A 50 -25.56 18.95 -11.49
CA GLY A 50 -24.94 19.96 -12.33
C GLY A 50 -23.41 19.84 -12.41
N ARG A 51 -22.84 20.39 -13.49
CA ARG A 51 -21.39 20.48 -13.74
C ARG A 51 -20.58 21.02 -12.56
N ASN A 52 -21.13 21.98 -11.82
CA ASN A 52 -20.47 22.57 -10.64
C ASN A 52 -20.36 21.58 -9.46
N ALA A 53 -21.36 20.72 -9.26
CA ALA A 53 -21.32 19.67 -8.25
C ALA A 53 -20.27 18.62 -8.60
N ALA A 54 -20.27 18.13 -9.85
CA ALA A 54 -19.25 17.21 -10.36
C ALA A 54 -17.82 17.78 -10.20
N ARG A 55 -17.63 19.07 -10.51
CA ARG A 55 -16.34 19.76 -10.30
C ARG A 55 -15.93 19.80 -8.84
N ARG A 56 -16.87 20.10 -7.93
CA ARG A 56 -16.61 20.16 -6.49
C ARG A 56 -16.21 18.79 -5.96
N ASP A 57 -16.91 17.75 -6.37
CA ASP A 57 -16.64 16.37 -5.95
C ASP A 57 -15.27 15.88 -6.45
N LEU A 58 -14.89 16.17 -7.70
CA LEU A 58 -13.54 15.87 -8.20
C LEU A 58 -12.44 16.59 -7.42
N ARG A 59 -12.64 17.87 -7.08
CA ARG A 59 -11.68 18.62 -6.25
C ARG A 59 -11.60 18.05 -4.84
N ASP A 60 -12.71 17.64 -4.27
CA ASP A 60 -12.75 17.04 -2.94
C ASP A 60 -12.03 15.68 -2.91
N LEU A 61 -12.31 14.81 -3.88
CA LEU A 61 -11.60 13.54 -4.05
C LEU A 61 -10.09 13.74 -4.26
N ALA A 62 -9.69 14.79 -4.96
CA ALA A 62 -8.28 15.13 -5.11
C ALA A 62 -7.65 15.63 -3.79
N ARG A 63 -8.34 16.48 -3.04
CA ARG A 63 -7.89 16.90 -1.70
C ARG A 63 -7.76 15.72 -0.73
N ARG A 64 -8.63 14.72 -0.85
CA ARG A 64 -8.58 13.46 -0.09
C ARG A 64 -7.50 12.48 -0.58
N GLY A 65 -6.72 12.85 -1.59
CA GLY A 65 -5.66 12.02 -2.15
C GLY A 65 -6.14 10.83 -2.98
N GLN A 66 -7.44 10.73 -3.29
CA GLN A 66 -7.97 9.65 -4.13
C GLN A 66 -7.74 9.91 -5.63
N LEU A 67 -7.67 11.19 -6.01
CA LEU A 67 -7.39 11.61 -7.38
C LEU A 67 -6.17 12.54 -7.44
N LEU A 68 -5.42 12.45 -8.52
CA LEU A 68 -4.34 13.38 -8.86
C LEU A 68 -4.85 14.37 -9.91
N GLY A 69 -4.80 15.66 -9.59
CA GLY A 69 -5.09 16.71 -10.57
C GLY A 69 -4.00 16.79 -11.62
N VAL A 70 -4.37 16.74 -12.90
CA VAL A 70 -3.47 16.86 -14.05
C VAL A 70 -4.04 17.84 -15.06
N THR A 71 -3.19 18.31 -15.99
CA THR A 71 -3.61 19.13 -17.12
C THR A 71 -3.48 18.31 -18.40
N VAL A 72 -4.55 18.23 -19.19
CA VAL A 72 -4.63 17.49 -20.45
C VAL A 72 -5.25 18.43 -21.47
N ASP A 73 -4.57 18.68 -22.59
CA ASP A 73 -5.02 19.58 -23.65
C ASP A 73 -5.44 20.97 -23.14
N GLY A 74 -4.67 21.52 -22.19
CA GLY A 74 -4.95 22.81 -21.55
C GLY A 74 -6.14 22.80 -20.57
N GLN A 75 -6.78 21.65 -20.35
CA GLN A 75 -7.90 21.50 -19.42
C GLN A 75 -7.52 20.73 -18.16
N ARG A 76 -8.13 21.10 -17.03
CA ARG A 76 -7.94 20.38 -15.77
C ARG A 76 -8.71 19.06 -15.80
N ALA A 77 -7.98 17.96 -15.63
CA ALA A 77 -8.48 16.61 -15.51
C ALA A 77 -7.97 15.95 -14.23
N TYR A 78 -8.47 14.76 -13.93
CA TYR A 78 -8.14 14.02 -12.73
C TYR A 78 -7.83 12.58 -13.09
N LEU A 79 -6.68 12.08 -12.67
CA LEU A 79 -6.36 10.66 -12.73
C LEU A 79 -6.63 10.04 -11.38
N LEU A 80 -6.90 8.73 -11.34
CA LEU A 80 -6.79 8.00 -10.09
C LEU A 80 -5.40 8.21 -9.53
N THR A 81 -5.32 8.62 -8.27
CA THR A 81 -4.05 8.53 -7.57
C THR A 81 -3.65 7.07 -7.66
N PRO A 82 -2.51 6.73 -8.29
CA PRO A 82 -2.04 5.37 -8.24
C PRO A 82 -2.01 5.03 -6.76
N LYS A 83 -2.73 3.98 -6.35
CA LYS A 83 -2.57 3.47 -5.00
C LYS A 83 -1.08 3.20 -4.94
N VAL A 84 -0.36 4.06 -4.24
CA VAL A 84 0.97 3.74 -3.76
C VAL A 84 0.61 2.65 -2.76
N VAL A 85 0.43 1.43 -3.29
CA VAL A 85 1.01 0.28 -2.65
C VAL A 85 2.39 0.82 -2.41
N TRP A 86 2.70 1.15 -1.16
CA TRP A 86 4.07 1.15 -0.70
C TRP A 86 4.52 -0.29 -0.91
N ARG A 87 4.71 -0.66 -2.18
CA ARG A 87 5.70 -1.60 -2.58
C ARG A 87 6.90 -0.87 -2.06
N HIS A 88 7.45 -1.38 -0.97
CA HIS A 88 8.83 -1.12 -0.64
C HIS A 88 9.62 -1.08 -1.98
N PRO A 89 10.67 -0.26 -2.11
CA PRO A 89 11.54 -0.24 -3.29
C PRO A 89 12.28 -1.59 -3.54
N GLY A 90 11.60 -2.73 -3.36
CA GLY A 90 12.06 -4.11 -3.43
C GLY A 90 11.71 -4.76 -4.76
N GLY A 91 11.87 -4.01 -5.86
CA GLY A 91 11.90 -4.62 -7.19
C GLY A 91 13.14 -5.48 -7.43
N ARG A 92 14.18 -5.41 -6.57
CA ARG A 92 15.40 -6.22 -6.72
C ARG A 92 16.09 -6.68 -5.43
N ILE A 93 15.85 -6.07 -4.27
CA ILE A 93 16.53 -6.47 -3.04
C ILE A 93 15.61 -7.41 -2.24
N ARG A 94 15.95 -8.70 -2.23
CA ARG A 94 15.32 -9.69 -1.36
C ARG A 94 15.93 -9.53 0.03
N PRO A 95 15.21 -8.99 1.03
CA PRO A 95 15.77 -8.76 2.38
C PRO A 95 16.25 -10.06 3.04
N GLU A 96 15.63 -11.18 2.67
CA GLU A 96 16.04 -12.53 3.04
C GLU A 96 17.41 -12.92 2.47
N LEU A 97 17.68 -12.58 1.20
CA LEU A 97 19.00 -12.83 0.60
C LEU A 97 20.08 -11.98 1.26
N ALA A 98 19.79 -10.71 1.56
CA ALA A 98 20.70 -9.84 2.29
C ALA A 98 20.96 -10.33 3.71
N LEU A 99 19.93 -10.86 4.39
CA LEU A 99 20.07 -11.47 5.71
C LEU A 99 20.92 -12.75 5.63
N LEU A 100 20.65 -13.64 4.68
CA LEU A 100 21.43 -14.87 4.46
C LEU A 100 22.89 -14.59 4.14
N GLN A 101 23.17 -13.63 3.25
CA GLN A 101 24.54 -13.22 2.93
C GLN A 101 25.25 -12.66 4.17
N ALA A 102 24.57 -11.86 4.98
CA ALA A 102 25.17 -11.33 6.20
C ALA A 102 25.44 -12.45 7.22
N ILE A 103 24.51 -13.41 7.37
CA ILE A 103 24.70 -14.59 8.24
C ILE A 103 25.91 -15.41 7.79
N ALA A 104 26.03 -15.69 6.50
CA ALA A 104 27.13 -16.45 5.93
C ALA A 104 28.49 -15.73 6.05
N ASN A 105 28.51 -14.41 5.85
CA ASN A 105 29.75 -13.61 5.86
C ASN A 105 30.23 -13.27 7.27
N GLU A 106 29.32 -12.93 8.18
CA GLU A 106 29.68 -12.44 9.51
C GLU A 106 29.65 -13.54 10.58
N GLY A 107 28.94 -14.65 10.33
CA GLY A 107 28.77 -15.73 11.30
C GLY A 107 28.24 -15.27 12.66
N GLY A 108 28.49 -16.09 13.69
CA GLY A 108 28.18 -15.80 15.08
C GLY A 108 26.68 -15.73 15.41
N GLU A 109 26.35 -15.01 16.48
CA GLU A 109 25.00 -14.95 17.05
C GLU A 109 24.10 -13.94 16.32
N TRP A 110 22.96 -14.41 15.84
CA TRP A 110 21.94 -13.63 15.15
C TRP A 110 20.71 -13.48 16.00
N THR A 111 20.51 -12.30 16.59
CA THR A 111 19.26 -11.95 17.26
C THR A 111 18.28 -11.30 16.28
N PRO A 112 16.96 -11.32 16.56
CA PRO A 112 15.98 -10.58 15.75
C PRO A 112 16.27 -9.07 15.70
N GLY A 113 16.99 -8.51 16.68
CA GLY A 113 17.48 -7.13 16.65
C GLY A 113 18.54 -6.91 15.58
N ARG A 114 19.54 -7.80 15.51
CA ARG A 114 20.60 -7.76 14.49
C ARG A 114 20.04 -7.98 13.08
N ALA A 115 19.18 -8.98 12.90
CA ALA A 115 18.52 -9.26 11.63
C ALA A 115 17.67 -8.06 11.15
N LYS A 116 16.93 -7.41 12.06
CA LYS A 116 16.17 -6.18 11.75
C LYS A 116 17.07 -5.08 11.17
N VAL A 117 18.27 -4.88 11.71
CA VAL A 117 19.18 -3.83 11.22
C VAL A 117 19.61 -4.10 9.79
N VAL A 118 19.98 -5.34 9.47
CA VAL A 118 20.34 -5.76 8.10
C VAL A 118 19.16 -5.59 7.14
N MET A 119 17.99 -6.08 7.53
CA MET A 119 16.78 -5.95 6.70
C MET A 119 16.36 -4.49 6.48
N ARG A 120 16.48 -3.63 7.51
CA ARG A 120 16.22 -2.18 7.38
C ARG A 120 17.18 -1.53 6.39
N ARG A 121 18.47 -1.87 6.44
CA ARG A 121 19.47 -1.38 5.48
C ARG A 121 19.15 -1.84 4.07
N ALA A 122 18.79 -3.11 3.88
CA ALA A 122 18.44 -3.68 2.59
C ALA A 122 17.15 -3.08 1.99
N LEU A 123 16.13 -2.81 2.81
CA LEU A 123 14.83 -2.30 2.34
C LEU A 123 14.74 -0.78 2.30
N GLY A 124 15.67 -0.05 2.93
CA GLY A 124 15.62 1.40 3.07
C GLY A 124 14.42 1.92 3.88
N THR A 125 13.78 1.05 4.67
CA THR A 125 12.56 1.38 5.42
C THR A 125 12.52 0.65 6.76
N ASN A 126 11.64 1.09 7.66
CA ASN A 126 11.51 0.47 8.96
C ASN A 126 11.05 -1.00 8.84
N VAL A 127 11.69 -1.87 9.62
CA VAL A 127 11.35 -3.29 9.72
C VAL A 127 10.98 -3.60 11.17
N TYR A 128 9.83 -4.22 11.38
CA TYR A 128 9.41 -4.63 12.71
C TYR A 128 10.26 -5.81 13.21
N ARG A 129 10.49 -5.85 14.53
CA ARG A 129 11.25 -6.94 15.17
C ARG A 129 10.58 -8.30 14.94
N SER A 130 9.25 -8.35 14.97
CA SER A 130 8.47 -9.57 14.69
C SER A 130 8.64 -10.08 13.25
N VAL A 131 8.87 -9.18 12.29
CA VAL A 131 9.14 -9.56 10.90
C VAL A 131 10.53 -10.17 10.80
N ALA A 132 11.55 -9.54 11.40
CA ALA A 132 12.90 -10.09 11.44
C ALA A 132 12.97 -11.46 12.14
N GLN A 133 12.25 -11.59 13.26
CA GLN A 133 12.07 -12.86 13.97
C GLN A 133 11.49 -13.94 13.05
N ARG A 134 10.38 -13.66 12.38
CA ARG A 134 9.75 -14.60 11.44
C ARG A 134 10.69 -15.06 10.32
N HIS A 135 11.56 -14.18 9.83
CA HIS A 135 12.55 -14.59 8.83
C HIS A 135 13.60 -15.54 9.41
N LEU A 136 14.12 -15.27 10.61
CA LEU A 136 15.03 -16.20 11.29
C LEU A 136 14.36 -17.56 11.58
N ASP A 137 13.09 -17.56 11.99
CA ASP A 137 12.30 -18.78 12.17
C ASP A 137 12.13 -19.57 10.86
N ASN A 138 11.94 -18.88 9.74
CA ASN A 138 11.89 -19.53 8.43
C ASN A 138 13.24 -20.14 8.06
N LEU A 139 14.35 -19.40 8.23
CA LEU A 139 15.69 -19.93 7.97
C LEU A 139 16.02 -21.14 8.85
N HIS A 140 15.55 -21.15 10.10
CA HIS A 140 15.70 -22.28 10.99
C HIS A 140 14.89 -23.48 10.50
N ARG A 141 13.64 -23.26 10.10
CA ARG A 141 12.79 -24.31 9.49
C ARG A 141 13.40 -24.88 8.21
N ASP A 142 14.09 -24.05 7.45
CA ASP A 142 14.78 -24.43 6.21
C ASP A 142 16.16 -25.07 6.47
N GLY A 143 16.57 -25.22 7.74
CA GLY A 143 17.82 -25.88 8.14
C GLY A 143 19.09 -25.06 7.87
N LEU A 144 18.97 -23.76 7.61
CA LEU A 144 20.10 -22.87 7.30
C LEU A 144 20.73 -22.25 8.54
N VAL A 145 19.98 -22.19 9.64
CA VAL A 145 20.44 -21.68 10.93
C VAL A 145 19.96 -22.56 12.08
N GLU A 146 20.75 -22.65 13.13
CA GLU A 146 20.36 -23.34 14.36
C GLU A 146 19.84 -22.32 15.39
N LEU A 147 18.72 -22.65 16.05
CA LEU A 147 18.16 -21.83 17.12
C LEU A 147 18.72 -22.27 18.47
N HIS A 148 19.36 -21.35 19.18
CA HIS A 148 19.82 -21.55 20.54
C HIS A 148 18.99 -20.73 21.52
N SER A 149 18.66 -21.36 22.65
CA SER A 149 18.03 -20.70 23.79
C SER A 149 18.84 -20.99 25.04
N GLU A 150 19.62 -20.00 25.49
CA GLU A 150 20.44 -20.13 26.70
C GLU A 150 19.67 -19.77 27.97
N ARG A 151 18.69 -18.87 27.85
CA ARG A 151 17.88 -18.36 28.96
C ARG A 151 16.47 -18.03 28.50
N PRO A 152 15.47 -18.04 29.40
CA PRO A 152 14.14 -17.54 29.09
C PRO A 152 14.23 -16.11 28.53
N GLY A 153 13.85 -15.94 27.26
CA GLY A 153 13.86 -14.64 26.58
C GLY A 153 15.16 -14.25 25.86
N HIS A 154 16.22 -15.06 25.92
CA HIS A 154 17.42 -14.89 25.09
C HIS A 154 17.51 -16.04 24.07
N CYS A 155 16.99 -15.76 22.87
CA CYS A 155 17.08 -16.65 21.72
C CYS A 155 17.96 -16.00 20.65
N TYR A 156 18.91 -16.75 20.13
CA TYR A 156 19.75 -16.35 19.00
C TYR A 156 19.90 -17.50 18.02
N TYR A 157 20.24 -17.14 16.78
CA TYR A 157 20.43 -18.09 15.70
C TYR A 157 21.91 -18.12 15.32
N THR A 158 22.45 -19.27 14.97
CA THR A 158 23.82 -19.38 14.45
C THR A 158 23.78 -19.98 13.04
N SER A 159 24.76 -19.62 12.21
CA SER A 159 24.88 -20.17 10.86
C SER A 159 25.25 -21.64 10.93
N LEU A 160 24.48 -22.49 10.25
CA LEU A 160 24.91 -23.86 9.89
C LEU A 160 25.56 -23.90 8.51
N ILE A 161 25.58 -22.77 7.81
CA ILE A 161 26.27 -22.61 6.53
C ILE A 161 27.76 -22.54 6.87
N GLU A 162 28.50 -23.62 6.59
CA GLU A 162 29.95 -23.63 6.62
C GLU A 162 30.47 -22.51 5.71
N GLY A 163 31.05 -21.47 6.33
CA GLY A 163 31.68 -20.39 5.58
C GLY A 163 32.86 -20.93 4.81
N GLY A 164 32.73 -21.03 3.49
CA GLY A 164 33.86 -21.15 2.58
C GLY A 164 34.72 -19.90 2.69
N ALA A 165 35.71 -19.93 3.56
CA ALA A 165 36.76 -18.93 3.63
C ALA A 165 37.70 -19.13 2.42
N ALA A 166 37.81 -18.11 1.58
CA ALA A 166 38.97 -17.85 0.73
C ALA A 166 39.16 -16.33 0.62
#